data_AF-W1NZ06-F1
#
_entry.id   AF-W1NZ06-F1
#
_cell.length_a   1.000
_cell.length_b   1.000
_cell.length_c   1.000
_cell.angle_alpha   90.00
_cell.angle_beta   90.00
_cell.angle_gamma   90.00
#
_symmetry.space_group_name_H-M   'P 1'
#
loop_
_entity.id
_entity.type
_entity.pdbx_description
1 polymer ?
#
loop_
_entity_poly.entity_id
_entity_poly.type
_entity_poly.pdbx_seq_one_letter_code
_entity_poly.pdbx_strand_id
1 'polypeptide(L)'
;MVQKRKDERAKDIWKQEKEEKEEDEVEREGDDGVSSSFFYKSLIRHIFYHNEKLYELILDIVESRWDSKLERPLHLAGDHLNHAYCYDNPQIETQGYFMDAINTCVVKLIPPVQEQDQVSIDLEKYRTAMGTLGTKLALRQRKTLKAGKIL
;
A
#
# COMPACT_ATOMS: atom_id res chain seq x y z
N MET A 1 -48.34 -24.74 11.63
CA MET A 1 -48.06 -23.44 10.98
C MET A 1 -46.79 -22.73 11.49
N VAL A 2 -46.19 -23.13 12.62
CA VAL A 2 -45.02 -22.45 13.23
C VAL A 2 -43.69 -22.88 12.59
N GLN A 3 -43.57 -24.10 12.07
CA GLN A 3 -42.31 -24.62 11.51
C GLN A 3 -41.90 -23.92 10.20
N LYS A 4 -42.84 -23.65 9.29
CA LYS A 4 -42.57 -22.97 8.02
C LYS A 4 -41.96 -21.57 8.18
N ARG A 5 -42.33 -20.84 9.25
CA ARG A 5 -41.80 -19.49 9.52
C ARG A 5 -40.35 -19.50 10.00
N LYS A 6 -39.90 -20.58 10.65
CA LYS A 6 -38.50 -20.73 11.08
C LYS A 6 -37.58 -21.01 9.89
N ASP A 7 -38.08 -21.78 8.92
CA ASP A 7 -37.34 -22.10 7.70
C ASP A 7 -37.24 -20.91 6.73
N GLU A 8 -38.27 -20.04 6.68
CA GLU A 8 -38.23 -18.78 5.93
C GLU A 8 -37.21 -17.81 6.53
N ARG A 9 -37.23 -17.62 7.86
CA ARG A 9 -36.26 -16.75 8.55
C ARG A 9 -34.81 -17.23 8.40
N ALA A 10 -34.60 -18.54 8.40
CA ALA A 10 -33.26 -19.11 8.18
C ALA A 10 -32.76 -18.86 6.75
N LYS A 11 -33.65 -18.86 5.76
CA LYS A 11 -33.30 -18.55 4.36
C LYS A 11 -32.98 -17.06 4.19
N ASP A 12 -33.71 -16.19 4.86
CA ASP A 12 -33.45 -14.75 4.83
C ASP A 12 -32.10 -14.41 5.46
N ILE A 13 -31.75 -15.06 6.58
CA ILE A 13 -30.43 -14.92 7.22
C ILE A 13 -29.32 -15.41 6.29
N TRP A 14 -29.49 -16.60 5.69
CA TRP A 14 -28.46 -17.15 4.80
C TRP A 14 -28.28 -16.31 3.53
N LYS A 15 -29.35 -15.64 3.07
CA LYS A 15 -29.30 -14.72 1.94
C LYS A 15 -28.59 -13.42 2.30
N GLN A 16 -28.87 -12.86 3.47
CA GLN A 16 -28.16 -11.68 3.99
C GLN A 16 -26.67 -11.98 4.23
N GLU A 17 -26.33 -13.10 4.87
CA GLU A 17 -24.93 -13.51 5.08
C GLU A 17 -24.19 -13.75 3.76
N LYS A 18 -24.90 -14.18 2.70
CA LYS A 18 -24.32 -14.37 1.37
C LYS A 18 -24.14 -13.04 0.63
N GLU A 19 -25.10 -12.12 0.75
CA GLU A 19 -25.03 -10.77 0.18
C GLU A 19 -23.93 -9.94 0.87
N GLU A 20 -23.80 -9.97 2.20
CA GLU A 20 -22.68 -9.35 2.93
C GLU A 20 -21.33 -9.96 2.53
N LYS A 21 -21.25 -11.29 2.35
CA LYS A 21 -20.03 -11.94 1.85
C LYS A 21 -19.68 -11.55 0.43
N GLU A 22 -20.67 -11.40 -0.45
CA GLU A 22 -20.49 -10.98 -1.83
C GLU A 22 -20.12 -9.48 -1.90
N GLU A 23 -20.67 -8.61 -1.05
CA GLU A 23 -20.26 -7.20 -0.94
C GLU A 23 -18.82 -7.05 -0.43
N ASP A 24 -18.41 -7.81 0.60
CA ASP A 24 -17.03 -7.91 1.08
C ASP A 24 -16.06 -8.47 0.02
N GLU A 25 -16.56 -9.23 -0.95
CA GLU A 25 -15.79 -9.84 -2.03
C GLU A 25 -15.71 -8.92 -3.27
N VAL A 26 -16.75 -8.13 -3.52
CA VAL A 26 -16.79 -7.08 -4.55
C VAL A 26 -15.91 -5.89 -4.16
N GLU A 27 -15.84 -5.49 -2.88
CA GLU A 27 -14.86 -4.50 -2.42
C GLU A 27 -13.40 -4.99 -2.55
N ARG A 28 -13.17 -6.30 -2.69
CA ARG A 28 -11.82 -6.87 -2.90
C ARG A 28 -11.38 -6.89 -4.36
N GLU A 29 -12.27 -6.71 -5.34
CA GLU A 29 -11.95 -6.88 -6.77
C GLU A 29 -11.69 -5.58 -7.54
N GLY A 30 -11.72 -4.42 -6.88
CA GLY A 30 -11.57 -3.11 -7.53
C GLY A 30 -10.40 -2.26 -7.04
N ASP A 31 -9.19 -2.79 -6.90
CA ASP A 31 -8.01 -1.94 -6.66
C ASP A 31 -6.71 -2.59 -7.17
N ASP A 32 -6.40 -2.33 -8.43
CA ASP A 32 -5.21 -2.78 -9.16
C ASP A 32 -3.93 -2.01 -8.79
N GLY A 33 -3.90 -1.39 -7.61
CA GLY A 33 -2.75 -0.67 -7.08
C GLY A 33 -2.63 -0.79 -5.57
N VAL A 34 -2.30 -1.98 -5.06
CA VAL A 34 -2.20 -2.23 -3.62
C VAL A 34 -1.03 -1.44 -2.99
N SER A 35 -1.31 -0.20 -2.61
CA SER A 35 -0.42 0.69 -1.87
C SER A 35 -0.05 0.06 -0.52
N SER A 36 1.16 0.30 -0.04
CA SER A 36 1.64 -0.14 1.27
C SER A 36 0.68 0.28 2.40
N SER A 37 -0.05 1.39 2.19
CA SER A 37 -1.12 1.87 3.06
C SER A 37 -2.28 0.90 3.19
N PHE A 38 -2.74 0.35 2.07
CA PHE A 38 -3.82 -0.63 2.03
C PHE A 38 -3.41 -1.92 2.74
N PHE A 39 -2.17 -2.37 2.54
CA PHE A 39 -1.65 -3.58 3.17
C PHE A 39 -1.61 -3.50 4.71
N TYR A 40 -1.13 -2.40 5.29
CA TYR A 40 -1.08 -2.31 6.76
C TYR A 40 -2.48 -2.17 7.36
N LYS A 41 -3.39 -1.43 6.71
CA LYS A 41 -4.78 -1.29 7.18
C LYS A 41 -5.51 -2.63 7.18
N SER A 42 -5.36 -3.38 6.08
CA SER A 42 -5.91 -4.73 5.95
C SER A 42 -5.31 -5.71 6.97
N LEU A 43 -3.99 -5.64 7.20
CA LEU A 43 -3.31 -6.48 8.19
C LEU A 43 -3.80 -6.18 9.62
N ILE A 44 -3.96 -4.91 9.98
CA ILE A 44 -4.49 -4.51 11.29
C ILE A 44 -5.91 -5.03 11.46
N ARG A 45 -6.79 -4.83 10.47
CA ARG A 45 -8.15 -5.38 10.48
C ARG A 45 -8.15 -6.90 10.70
N HIS A 46 -7.26 -7.62 10.02
CA HIS A 46 -7.12 -9.07 10.14
C HIS A 46 -6.61 -9.52 11.52
N ILE A 47 -5.57 -8.87 12.08
CA ILE A 47 -5.01 -9.17 13.40
C ILE A 47 -6.07 -8.99 14.51
N PHE A 48 -6.93 -7.99 14.35
CA PHE A 48 -8.00 -7.70 15.30
C PHE A 48 -9.32 -8.42 14.95
N TYR A 49 -9.29 -9.44 14.09
CA TYR A 49 -10.45 -10.25 13.71
C TYR A 49 -11.66 -9.42 13.27
N HIS A 50 -11.42 -8.34 12.51
CA HIS A 50 -12.46 -7.41 12.04
C HIS A 50 -13.28 -6.76 13.17
N ASN A 51 -12.76 -6.71 14.39
CA ASN A 51 -13.40 -5.98 15.49
C ASN A 51 -13.23 -4.47 15.28
N GLU A 52 -14.24 -3.85 14.67
CA GLU A 52 -14.26 -2.43 14.28
C GLU A 52 -13.77 -1.50 15.37
N LYS A 53 -14.34 -1.60 16.57
CA LYS A 53 -13.95 -0.71 17.68
C LYS A 53 -12.47 -0.79 18.05
N LEU A 54 -11.86 -1.97 17.92
CA LEU A 54 -10.46 -2.16 18.28
C LEU A 54 -9.53 -1.77 17.13
N TYR A 55 -9.84 -2.19 15.90
CA TYR A 55 -8.96 -1.90 14.78
C TYR A 55 -9.07 -0.42 14.37
N GLU A 56 -10.23 0.22 14.44
CA GLU A 56 -10.38 1.66 14.18
C GLU A 56 -9.58 2.49 15.19
N LEU A 57 -9.67 2.16 16.50
CA LEU A 57 -8.88 2.83 17.53
C LEU A 57 -7.36 2.66 17.29
N ILE A 58 -6.93 1.47 16.89
CA ILE A 58 -5.53 1.20 16.58
C ILE A 58 -5.11 1.98 15.31
N LEU A 59 -5.95 2.00 14.28
CA LEU A 59 -5.71 2.74 13.05
C LEU A 59 -5.59 4.23 13.34
N ASP A 60 -6.48 4.81 14.13
CA ASP A 60 -6.42 6.22 14.52
C ASP A 60 -5.12 6.56 15.27
N ILE A 61 -4.68 5.68 16.19
CA ILE A 61 -3.40 5.86 16.90
C ILE A 61 -2.23 5.78 15.93
N VAL A 62 -2.25 4.81 15.01
CA VAL A 62 -1.19 4.62 14.01
C VAL A 62 -1.16 5.80 13.05
N GLU A 63 -2.29 6.20 12.47
CA GLU A 63 -2.41 7.33 11.56
C GLU A 63 -2.03 8.65 12.23
N SER A 64 -2.47 8.89 13.47
CA SER A 64 -2.08 10.08 14.24
C SER A 64 -0.56 10.13 14.50
N ARG A 65 0.05 8.99 14.84
CA ARG A 65 1.51 8.88 14.99
C ARG A 65 2.23 8.99 13.65
N TRP A 66 1.63 8.46 12.59
CA TRP A 66 2.16 8.52 11.24
C TRP A 66 2.23 9.97 10.78
N ASP A 67 1.10 10.68 10.80
CA ASP A 67 1.01 12.08 10.39
C ASP A 67 1.91 13.01 11.22
N SER A 68 2.20 12.67 12.47
CA SER A 68 3.04 13.48 13.37
C SER A 68 4.53 13.13 13.38
N LYS A 69 4.93 11.91 12.98
CA LYS A 69 6.33 11.42 13.09
C LYS A 69 6.94 10.90 11.80
N LEU A 70 6.14 10.32 10.91
CA LEU A 70 6.55 9.88 9.58
C LEU A 70 5.85 10.79 8.58
N GLU A 71 6.49 11.92 8.25
CA GLU A 71 5.95 12.84 7.26
C GLU A 71 5.49 12.05 6.02
N ARG A 72 4.21 12.20 5.64
CA ARG A 72 3.59 11.56 4.46
C ARG A 72 4.52 11.54 3.22
N PRO A 73 5.29 12.60 2.94
CA PRO A 73 6.34 12.58 1.91
C PRO A 73 7.29 11.38 1.95
N LEU A 74 7.79 10.98 3.12
CA LEU A 74 8.78 9.91 3.25
C LEU A 74 8.17 8.54 2.95
N HIS A 75 6.90 8.34 3.31
CA HIS A 75 6.20 7.11 2.98
C HIS A 75 5.92 7.00 1.47
N LEU A 76 5.41 8.08 0.88
CA LEU A 76 5.16 8.17 -0.55
C LEU A 76 6.45 8.00 -1.36
N ALA A 77 7.54 8.62 -0.92
CA ALA A 77 8.86 8.44 -1.50
C ALA A 77 9.34 6.98 -1.37
N GLY A 78 9.14 6.34 -0.21
CA GLY A 78 9.48 4.94 0.02
C GLY A 78 8.70 3.97 -0.87
N ASP A 79 7.41 4.21 -1.06
CA ASP A 79 6.57 3.41 -1.96
C ASP A 79 7.01 3.56 -3.42
N HIS A 80 7.33 4.80 -3.86
CA HIS A 80 7.84 5.05 -5.21
C HIS A 80 9.24 4.44 -5.43
N LEU A 81 10.12 4.48 -4.43
CA LEU A 81 11.45 3.88 -4.49
C LEU A 81 11.45 2.35 -4.31
N ASN A 82 10.29 1.72 -4.17
CA ASN A 82 10.18 0.28 -4.13
C ASN A 82 10.05 -0.31 -5.54
N HIS A 83 11.10 -1.00 -6.00
CA HIS A 83 11.15 -1.65 -7.32
C HIS A 83 9.97 -2.60 -7.61
N ALA A 84 9.42 -3.26 -6.59
CA ALA A 84 8.30 -4.19 -6.79
C ALA A 84 6.98 -3.48 -7.09
N TYR A 85 6.85 -2.20 -6.71
CA TYR A 85 5.63 -1.42 -6.93
C TYR A 85 5.80 -0.44 -8.09
N CYS A 86 6.91 0.29 -8.14
CA CYS A 86 7.14 1.33 -9.14
C CYS A 86 7.16 0.81 -10.58
N TYR A 87 7.79 -0.35 -10.84
CA TYR A 87 7.89 -0.89 -12.21
C TYR A 87 6.74 -1.81 -12.63
N ASP A 88 5.90 -2.23 -11.68
CA ASP A 88 4.75 -3.07 -11.96
C ASP A 88 3.47 -2.25 -12.17
N ASN A 89 3.45 -0.98 -11.73
CA ASN A 89 2.33 -0.07 -11.95
C ASN A 89 2.79 1.21 -12.71
N PRO A 90 2.62 1.27 -14.04
CA PRO A 90 3.01 2.43 -14.84
C PRO A 90 2.18 3.69 -14.57
N GLN A 91 1.06 3.60 -13.85
CA GLN A 91 0.23 4.75 -13.48
C GLN A 91 0.78 5.54 -12.29
N ILE A 92 1.70 4.95 -11.51
CA ILE A 92 2.41 5.65 -10.42
C ILE A 92 3.30 6.77 -11.01
N GLU A 93 3.77 6.60 -12.25
CA GLU A 93 4.67 7.55 -12.93
C GLU A 93 3.98 8.86 -13.33
N THR A 94 2.65 8.86 -13.53
CA THR A 94 1.88 10.06 -13.94
C THR A 94 1.39 10.88 -12.75
N GLN A 95 1.64 10.41 -11.53
CA GLN A 95 1.11 10.97 -10.30
C GLN A 95 2.12 11.93 -9.66
N GLY A 96 1.99 13.22 -10.00
CA GLY A 96 2.91 14.28 -9.56
C GLY A 96 3.11 14.39 -8.03
N TYR A 97 2.16 13.90 -7.24
CA TYR A 97 2.26 13.90 -5.77
C TYR A 97 3.41 13.02 -5.24
N PHE A 98 3.84 11.98 -5.96
CA PHE A 98 5.00 11.18 -5.58
C PHE A 98 6.32 11.94 -5.79
N MET A 99 6.42 12.69 -6.88
CA MET A 99 7.60 13.51 -7.16
C MET A 99 7.72 14.67 -6.16
N ASP A 100 6.60 15.31 -5.81
CA ASP A 100 6.58 16.34 -4.77
C ASP A 100 6.99 15.79 -3.41
N ALA A 101 6.54 14.58 -3.07
CA ALA A 101 6.93 13.86 -1.86
C ALA A 101 8.45 13.57 -1.83
N ILE A 102 9.00 13.02 -2.91
CA ILE A 102 10.44 12.75 -3.02
C ILE A 102 11.24 14.05 -2.91
N ASN A 103 10.87 15.11 -3.64
CA ASN A 103 11.56 16.40 -3.58
C ASN A 103 11.54 16.99 -2.17
N THR A 104 10.39 16.89 -1.48
CA THR A 104 10.28 17.32 -0.07
C THR A 104 11.24 16.55 0.83
N CYS A 105 11.39 15.23 0.62
CA CYS A 105 12.34 14.42 1.38
C CYS A 105 13.79 14.76 1.04
N VAL A 106 14.13 14.92 -0.24
CA VAL A 106 15.49 15.25 -0.69
C VAL A 106 15.95 16.58 -0.08
N VAL A 107 15.13 17.62 -0.18
CA VAL A 107 15.45 18.94 0.39
C VAL A 107 15.64 18.89 1.91
N LYS A 108 14.84 18.08 2.62
CA LYS A 108 14.92 17.96 4.09
C LYS A 108 16.08 17.10 4.57
N LEU A 109 16.37 16.00 3.87
CA LEU A 109 17.34 14.98 4.33
C LEU A 109 18.75 15.22 3.78
N ILE A 110 18.89 15.94 2.67
CA ILE A 110 20.16 16.17 1.98
C ILE A 110 20.40 17.68 1.88
N PRO A 111 21.07 18.30 2.86
CA PRO A 111 21.31 19.75 2.86
C PRO A 111 22.15 20.30 1.68
N PRO A 112 23.20 19.61 1.17
CA PRO A 112 24.01 20.13 0.06
C PRO A 112 23.28 20.05 -1.29
N VAL A 113 23.17 21.17 -1.99
CA VAL A 113 22.45 21.26 -3.28
C VAL A 113 23.09 20.36 -4.35
N GLN A 114 24.41 20.25 -4.37
CA GLN A 114 25.13 19.40 -5.33
C GLN A 114 24.77 17.91 -5.17
N GLU A 115 24.52 17.48 -3.93
CA GLU A 115 24.07 16.11 -3.66
C GLU A 115 22.59 15.93 -4.02
N GLN A 116 21.76 16.97 -3.86
CA GLN A 116 20.37 16.94 -4.34
C GLN A 116 20.29 16.78 -5.86
N ASP A 117 21.09 17.53 -6.62
CA ASP A 117 21.16 17.43 -8.08
C ASP A 117 21.59 16.02 -8.53
N GLN A 118 22.56 15.43 -7.82
CA GLN A 118 23.00 14.06 -8.07
C GLN A 118 21.88 13.04 -7.81
N VAL A 119 21.10 13.24 -6.75
CA VAL A 119 19.93 12.40 -6.45
C VAL A 119 18.86 12.52 -7.52
N SER A 120 18.62 13.70 -8.09
CA SER A 120 17.70 13.84 -9.23
C SER A 120 18.17 13.04 -10.45
N ILE A 121 19.48 13.03 -10.74
CA ILE A 121 20.06 12.23 -11.82
C ILE A 121 19.92 10.73 -11.54
N ASP A 122 20.19 10.30 -10.30
CA ASP A 122 20.12 8.89 -9.93
C ASP A 122 18.67 8.38 -9.86
N LEU A 123 17.72 9.24 -9.50
CA LEU A 123 16.29 8.96 -9.56
C LEU A 123 15.82 8.72 -11.01
N GLU A 124 16.36 9.48 -11.97
CA GLU A 124 16.07 9.26 -13.39
C GLU A 124 16.63 7.92 -13.90
N LYS A 125 17.84 7.55 -13.48
CA LYS A 125 18.43 6.23 -13.78
C LYS A 125 17.62 5.09 -13.15
N TYR A 126 17.16 5.30 -11.91
CA TYR A 126 16.24 4.38 -11.25
C TYR A 126 14.97 4.25 -12.08
N ARG A 127 14.28 5.35 -12.42
CA ARG A 127 13.05 5.33 -13.21
C ARG A 127 13.19 4.56 -14.53
N THR A 128 14.29 4.81 -15.24
CA THR A 128 14.54 4.18 -16.56
C THR A 128 15.09 2.74 -16.46
N ALA A 129 15.20 2.19 -15.24
CA ALA A 129 15.86 0.92 -14.97
C ALA A 129 17.25 0.84 -15.65
N MET A 130 18.01 1.92 -15.62
CA MET A 130 19.29 2.01 -16.33
C MET A 130 20.35 1.13 -15.67
N GLY A 131 21.21 0.53 -16.49
CA GLY A 131 22.38 -0.23 -16.00
C GLY A 131 22.00 -1.56 -15.34
N THR A 132 22.48 -1.79 -14.12
CA THR A 132 22.28 -3.05 -13.38
C THR A 132 20.82 -3.26 -12.97
N LEU A 133 20.05 -2.19 -12.82
CA LEU A 133 18.64 -2.21 -12.42
C LEU A 133 17.72 -2.84 -13.48
N GLY A 134 18.03 -2.64 -14.77
CA GLY A 134 17.28 -3.20 -15.90
C GLY A 134 17.72 -4.60 -16.33
N THR A 135 18.67 -5.23 -15.62
CA THR A 135 19.12 -6.57 -15.98
C THR A 135 18.01 -7.60 -15.78
N LYS A 136 17.97 -8.64 -16.63
CA LYS A 136 17.01 -9.75 -16.50
C LYS A 136 17.04 -10.39 -15.10
N LEU A 137 18.21 -10.38 -14.44
CA LEU A 137 18.38 -10.88 -13.08
C LEU A 137 17.64 -10.01 -12.06
N ALA A 138 17.86 -8.69 -12.10
CA ALA A 138 17.21 -7.73 -11.21
C ALA A 138 15.69 -7.75 -11.37
N LEU A 139 15.20 -7.77 -12.63
CA LEU A 139 13.77 -7.88 -12.92
C LEU A 139 13.14 -9.16 -12.37
N ARG A 140 13.83 -10.31 -12.46
CA ARG A 140 13.34 -11.58 -11.91
C ARG A 140 13.32 -11.57 -10.38
N GLN A 141 14.30 -10.95 -9.73
CA GLN A 141 14.45 -10.96 -8.27
C GLN A 141 13.59 -9.88 -7.56
N ARG A 142 13.11 -8.86 -8.26
CA ARG A 142 12.37 -7.72 -7.67
C ARG A 142 11.14 -8.12 -6.85
N LYS A 143 10.47 -9.22 -7.20
CA LYS A 143 9.29 -9.76 -6.48
C LYS A 143 9.64 -10.84 -5.45
N THR A 144 10.88 -11.35 -5.46
CA THR A 144 11.29 -12.50 -4.66
C THR A 144 11.89 -12.07 -3.32
N LEU A 145 12.57 -10.92 -3.29
CA LEU A 145 13.14 -10.35 -2.08
C LEU A 145 12.11 -9.42 -1.44
N LYS A 146 11.37 -9.93 -0.44
CA LYS A 146 10.56 -9.05 0.42
C LYS A 146 11.51 -8.15 1.21
N ALA A 147 11.32 -6.83 1.12
CA ALA A 147 12.01 -5.88 1.99
C ALA A 147 11.77 -6.30 3.45
N GLY A 148 12.85 -6.57 4.19
CA GLY A 148 12.79 -6.91 5.63
C GLY A 148 13.08 -8.37 6.01
N LYS A 149 13.33 -9.30 5.07
CA LYS A 149 13.97 -10.59 5.40
C LYS A 149 15.48 -10.51 5.20
N ILE A 150 16.15 -9.83 6.12
CA ILE A 150 17.58 -10.06 6.37
C ILE A 150 17.63 -10.96 7.61
N LEU A 151 18.47 -11.99 7.52
CA LEU A 151 18.64 -13.14 8.42
C LEU A 151 18.60 -12.82 9.91
#